data_AF-A0A3D5JG76-F1
#
_entry.id   AF-A0A3D5JG76-F1
#
_cell.length_a   1.000
_cell.length_b   1.000
_cell.length_c   1.000
_cell.angle_alpha   90.00
_cell.angle_beta   90.00
_cell.angle_gamma   90.00
#
_symmetry.space_group_name_H-M   'P 1'
#
loop_
_entity.id
_entity.type
_entity.pdbx_description
1 polymer ?
#
loop_
_entity_poly.entity_id
_entity_poly.type
_entity_poly.pdbx_seq_one_letter_code
_entity_poly.pdbx_strand_id
1 'polypeptide(L)'
;MTMSHAPSDPVDAKAALRKEAAQQRAALAASDPDAAERLAVQAGIIAALADGGQDQAGIVAAYLPIRSELSPLPLVAALVAAGLPTAMPVTPEPGHPLLFRAWAPGDDLADGPYNTKQPLMSAAAVI
;
A
#
# COMPACT_ATOMS: atom_id res chain seq x y z
N MET A 1 -31.45 -33.87 7.71
CA MET A 1 -29.98 -33.99 7.82
C MET A 1 -29.43 -32.56 7.89
N THR A 2 -29.38 -32.00 9.10
CA THR A 2 -28.92 -30.62 9.33
C THR A 2 -27.39 -30.61 9.33
N MET A 3 -26.78 -30.04 8.29
CA MET A 3 -25.34 -29.79 8.27
C MET A 3 -25.04 -28.72 9.31
N SER A 4 -24.66 -29.15 10.52
CA SER A 4 -24.10 -28.29 11.55
C SER A 4 -22.72 -27.82 11.07
N HIS A 5 -22.67 -26.67 10.40
CA HIS A 5 -21.41 -25.99 10.15
C HIS A 5 -21.00 -25.32 11.48
N ALA A 6 -20.24 -26.04 12.30
CA ALA A 6 -19.49 -25.38 13.36
C ALA A 6 -18.58 -24.34 12.66
N PRO A 7 -18.58 -23.07 13.07
CA PRO A 7 -17.72 -22.08 12.45
C PRO A 7 -16.27 -22.56 12.58
N SER A 8 -15.54 -22.56 11.47
CA SER A 8 -14.12 -22.89 11.47
C SER A 8 -13.36 -21.97 12.43
N ASP A 9 -12.31 -22.50 13.04
CA ASP A 9 -11.44 -21.70 13.89
C ASP A 9 -10.94 -20.45 13.12
N PRO A 10 -11.00 -19.24 13.69
CA PRO A 10 -10.64 -18.02 12.98
C PRO A 10 -9.21 -18.02 12.40
N VAL A 11 -8.26 -18.75 13.01
CA VAL A 11 -6.89 -18.85 12.48
C VAL A 11 -6.89 -19.63 11.17
N ASP A 12 -7.54 -20.79 11.18
CA ASP A 12 -7.65 -21.66 9.99
C ASP A 12 -8.47 -20.99 8.88
N ALA A 13 -9.58 -20.35 9.24
CA ALA A 13 -10.40 -19.58 8.31
C ALA A 13 -9.59 -18.47 7.63
N LYS A 14 -8.79 -17.72 8.40
CA LYS A 14 -7.92 -16.65 7.88
C LYS A 14 -6.82 -17.20 6.97
N ALA A 15 -6.25 -18.36 7.30
CA ALA A 15 -5.23 -19.00 6.47
C ALA A 15 -5.80 -19.45 5.12
N ALA A 16 -6.98 -20.08 5.13
CA ALA A 16 -7.68 -20.50 3.91
C ALA A 16 -8.02 -19.30 3.00
N LEU A 17 -8.62 -18.25 3.57
CA LEU A 17 -8.99 -17.05 2.82
C LEU A 17 -7.78 -16.29 2.25
N ARG A 18 -6.64 -16.26 2.97
CA ARG A 18 -5.40 -15.67 2.45
C ARG A 18 -4.88 -16.39 1.22
N LYS A 19 -4.95 -17.73 1.21
CA LYS A 19 -4.51 -18.55 0.07
C LYS A 19 -5.38 -18.27 -1.15
N GLU A 20 -6.71 -18.26 -0.96
CA GLU A 20 -7.67 -17.95 -2.01
C GLU A 20 -7.46 -16.53 -2.56
N ALA A 21 -7.37 -15.53 -1.69
CA ALA A 21 -7.16 -14.13 -2.10
C ALA A 21 -5.84 -13.94 -2.86
N ALA A 22 -4.77 -14.66 -2.48
CA ALA A 22 -3.50 -14.61 -3.20
C ALA A 22 -3.61 -15.18 -4.64
N GLN A 23 -4.35 -16.28 -4.81
CA GLN A 23 -4.61 -16.87 -6.12
C GLN A 23 -5.47 -15.95 -7.00
N GLN A 24 -6.53 -15.37 -6.43
CA GLN A 24 -7.39 -14.42 -7.14
C GLN A 24 -6.61 -13.16 -7.57
N ARG A 25 -5.80 -12.57 -6.67
CA ARG A 25 -4.95 -11.43 -7.03
C ARG A 25 -3.93 -11.76 -8.12
N ALA A 26 -3.33 -12.95 -8.08
CA ALA A 26 -2.40 -13.38 -9.12
C ALA A 26 -3.08 -13.51 -10.49
N ALA A 27 -4.30 -14.07 -10.54
CA ALA A 27 -5.07 -14.15 -11.76
C ALA A 27 -5.45 -12.76 -12.30
N LEU A 28 -5.91 -11.86 -11.43
CA LEU A 28 -6.25 -10.48 -11.79
C LEU A 28 -5.04 -9.72 -12.33
N ALA A 29 -3.90 -9.78 -11.64
CA ALA A 29 -2.66 -9.15 -12.08
C ALA A 29 -2.20 -9.65 -13.45
N ALA A 30 -2.41 -10.93 -13.77
CA ALA A 30 -2.09 -11.49 -15.07
C ALA A 30 -3.08 -11.08 -16.18
N SER A 31 -4.37 -10.94 -15.84
CA SER A 31 -5.42 -10.59 -16.81
C SER A 31 -5.52 -9.10 -17.10
N ASP A 32 -4.94 -8.26 -16.26
CA ASP A 32 -5.15 -6.82 -16.27
C ASP A 32 -3.85 -6.04 -16.00
N PRO A 33 -2.91 -6.05 -16.95
CA PRO A 33 -1.60 -5.42 -16.76
C PRO A 33 -1.67 -3.89 -16.60
N ASP A 34 -2.74 -3.26 -17.09
CA ASP A 34 -2.92 -1.80 -17.08
C ASP A 34 -3.65 -1.29 -15.82
N ALA A 35 -3.98 -2.16 -14.86
CA ALA A 35 -4.73 -1.79 -13.67
C ALA A 35 -4.06 -0.65 -12.86
N ALA A 36 -2.73 -0.66 -12.77
CA ALA A 36 -1.96 0.36 -12.05
C ALA A 36 -2.05 1.74 -12.73
N GLU A 37 -2.00 1.78 -14.06
CA GLU A 37 -2.15 3.02 -14.83
C GLU A 37 -3.56 3.58 -14.74
N ARG A 38 -4.59 2.71 -14.78
CA ARG A 38 -5.97 3.15 -14.59
C ARG A 38 -6.23 3.68 -13.19
N LEU A 39 -5.55 3.15 -12.17
CA LEU A 39 -5.55 3.71 -10.83
C LEU A 39 -4.91 5.12 -10.82
N ALA A 40 -3.79 5.32 -11.53
CA ALA A 40 -3.12 6.62 -11.60
C ALA A 40 -3.98 7.72 -12.22
N VAL A 41 -4.85 7.40 -13.19
CA VAL A 41 -5.82 8.35 -13.75
C VAL A 41 -6.75 8.95 -12.68
N GLN A 42 -6.92 8.28 -11.54
CA GLN A 42 -7.74 8.76 -10.43
C GLN A 42 -6.99 9.71 -9.48
N ALA A 43 -5.75 10.11 -9.78
CA ALA A 43 -4.95 10.99 -8.92
C ALA A 43 -5.68 12.27 -8.50
N GLY A 44 -6.48 12.86 -9.38
CA GLY A 44 -7.27 14.05 -9.06
C GLY A 44 -8.30 13.82 -7.94
N ILE A 45 -8.93 12.64 -7.89
CA ILE A 45 -9.88 12.28 -6.83
C ILE A 45 -9.12 12.11 -5.51
N ILE A 46 -7.98 11.41 -5.54
CA ILE A 46 -7.16 11.20 -4.34
C ILE A 46 -6.61 12.52 -3.81
N ALA A 47 -6.16 13.41 -4.71
CA ALA A 47 -5.68 14.73 -4.34
C ALA A 47 -6.77 15.58 -3.68
N ALA A 48 -8.00 15.55 -4.22
CA ALA A 48 -9.13 16.24 -3.63
C ALA A 48 -9.51 15.69 -2.24
N LEU A 49 -9.37 14.38 -2.01
CA LEU A 49 -9.60 13.77 -0.70
C LEU A 49 -8.50 14.10 0.32
N ALA A 50 -7.27 14.31 -0.17
CA ALA A 50 -6.13 14.72 0.64
C ALA A 50 -6.07 16.23 0.88
N ASP A 51 -6.98 17.03 0.31
CA ASP A 51 -7.04 18.46 0.56
C ASP A 51 -7.49 18.72 2.00
N GLY A 52 -6.54 19.13 2.85
CA GLY A 52 -6.78 19.51 4.24
C GLY A 52 -7.27 20.94 4.41
N GLY A 53 -7.52 21.68 3.31
CA GLY A 53 -7.86 23.09 3.31
C GLY A 53 -6.64 24.01 3.19
N GLN A 54 -6.85 25.31 3.38
CA GLN A 54 -5.93 26.38 2.95
C GLN A 54 -4.51 26.33 3.57
N ASP A 55 -4.32 25.68 4.72
CA ASP A 55 -3.07 25.77 5.47
C ASP A 55 -2.25 24.46 5.55
N GLN A 56 -2.81 23.31 5.14
CA GLN A 56 -2.07 22.03 5.13
C GLN A 56 -2.57 21.11 4.01
N ALA A 57 -1.72 20.87 3.02
CA ALA A 57 -1.91 19.75 2.10
C ALA A 57 -1.77 18.44 2.89
N GLY A 58 -2.74 17.53 2.76
CA GLY A 58 -2.66 16.20 3.33
C GLY A 58 -1.55 15.37 2.67
N ILE A 59 -1.17 14.30 3.35
CA ILE A 59 -0.11 13.40 2.91
C ILE A 59 -0.73 12.06 2.53
N VAL A 60 -0.39 11.53 1.36
CA VAL A 60 -0.87 10.22 0.92
C VAL A 60 0.17 9.16 1.24
N ALA A 61 -0.19 8.24 2.13
CA ALA A 61 0.64 7.06 2.41
C ALA A 61 0.42 5.98 1.34
N ALA A 62 1.51 5.43 0.82
CA ALA A 62 1.53 4.34 -0.13
C ALA A 62 2.44 3.20 0.37
N TYR A 63 2.56 2.14 -0.41
CA TYR A 63 3.42 0.98 -0.11
C TYR A 63 4.16 0.55 -1.37
N LEU A 64 5.27 -0.18 -1.20
CA LEU A 64 5.91 -0.87 -2.31
C LEU A 64 5.20 -2.22 -2.52
N PRO A 65 4.67 -2.48 -3.72
CA PRO A 65 3.86 -3.67 -3.96
C PRO A 65 4.75 -4.91 -3.89
N ILE A 66 4.24 -5.96 -3.25
CA ILE A 66 4.88 -7.27 -3.23
C ILE A 66 4.03 -8.31 -3.96
N ARG A 67 4.70 -9.27 -4.61
CA ARG A 67 4.06 -10.40 -5.31
C ARG A 67 3.07 -9.91 -6.37
N SER A 68 1.77 -10.11 -6.14
CA SER A 68 0.66 -9.80 -7.05
C SER A 68 -0.23 -8.66 -6.54
N GLU A 69 0.30 -7.80 -5.67
CA GLU A 69 -0.38 -6.58 -5.25
C GLU A 69 -0.50 -5.59 -6.41
N LEU A 70 -1.62 -4.86 -6.44
CA LEU A 70 -1.81 -3.76 -7.39
C LEU A 70 -0.78 -2.68 -7.10
N SER A 71 0.05 -2.33 -8.08
CA SER A 71 1.07 -1.31 -7.89
C SER A 71 0.43 0.07 -7.70
N PRO A 72 0.68 0.76 -6.56
CA PRO A 72 0.29 2.16 -6.40
C PRO A 72 1.31 3.12 -7.03
N LEU A 73 2.46 2.64 -7.51
CA LEU A 73 3.59 3.50 -7.88
C LEU A 73 3.27 4.51 -9.01
N PRO A 74 2.51 4.14 -10.06
CA PRO A 74 2.07 5.13 -11.05
C PRO A 74 1.18 6.23 -10.45
N LEU A 75 0.29 5.88 -9.52
CA LEU A 75 -0.54 6.85 -8.79
C LEU A 75 0.33 7.76 -7.91
N VAL A 76 1.29 7.20 -7.17
CA VAL A 76 2.22 8.00 -6.35
C VAL A 76 2.99 8.99 -7.24
N ALA A 77 3.50 8.55 -8.38
CA ALA A 77 4.19 9.43 -9.33
C ALA A 77 3.29 10.58 -9.81
N ALA A 78 2.03 10.29 -10.14
CA ALA A 78 1.06 11.30 -10.55
C ALA A 78 0.74 12.31 -9.43
N LEU A 79 0.59 11.84 -8.18
CA LEU A 79 0.34 12.70 -7.02
C LEU A 79 1.54 13.61 -6.71
N VAL A 80 2.75 13.06 -6.75
CA VAL A 80 3.99 13.83 -6.56
C VAL A 80 4.15 14.87 -7.67
N ALA A 81 3.86 14.52 -8.93
CA ALA A 81 3.88 15.47 -10.04
C ALA A 81 2.84 16.60 -9.88
N ALA A 82 1.74 16.34 -9.16
CA ALA A 82 0.74 17.34 -8.79
C ALA A 82 1.12 18.14 -7.52
N GLY A 83 2.29 17.91 -6.95
CA GLY A 83 2.79 18.61 -5.75
C GLY A 83 2.28 18.06 -4.43
N LEU A 84 1.61 16.90 -4.42
CA LEU A 84 1.17 16.28 -3.17
C LEU A 84 2.31 15.49 -2.50
N PRO A 85 2.56 15.72 -1.20
CA PRO A 85 3.51 14.90 -0.47
C PRO A 85 3.01 13.45 -0.34
N THR A 86 3.93 12.51 -0.44
CA THR A 86 3.64 11.09 -0.24
C THR A 86 4.60 10.49 0.78
N ALA A 87 4.15 9.41 1.42
CA ALA A 87 4.89 8.72 2.46
C ALA A 87 4.81 7.21 2.29
N MET A 88 5.78 6.51 2.86
CA MET A 88 5.82 5.06 2.91
C MET A 88 6.09 4.55 4.32
N PRO A 89 5.60 3.34 4.66
CA PRO A 89 5.80 2.77 5.98
C PRO A 89 7.23 2.27 6.17
N VAL A 90 7.70 2.40 7.39
CA VAL A 90 8.87 1.72 7.95
C VAL A 90 8.37 0.75 9.01
N THR A 91 8.82 -0.50 8.95
CA THR A 91 8.43 -1.52 9.92
C THR A 91 9.46 -1.58 11.06
N PRO A 92 9.12 -1.16 12.29
CA PRO A 92 10.00 -1.30 13.44
C PRO A 92 10.00 -2.73 14.00
N GLU A 93 10.65 -2.93 15.15
CA GLU A 93 10.60 -4.19 15.89
C GLU A 93 9.16 -4.61 16.24
N PRO A 94 8.86 -5.92 16.25
CA PRO A 94 7.54 -6.44 16.58
C PRO A 94 6.99 -5.86 17.88
N GLY A 95 5.72 -5.45 17.88
CA GLY A 95 5.06 -4.81 19.02
C GLY A 95 5.02 -3.28 18.95
N HIS A 96 5.71 -2.66 17.99
CA HIS A 96 5.68 -1.21 17.76
C HIS A 96 4.82 -0.84 16.54
N PRO A 97 4.20 0.36 16.52
CA PRO A 97 3.40 0.84 15.39
C PRO A 97 4.27 1.13 14.16
N LEU A 98 3.70 1.04 12.96
CA LEU A 98 4.39 1.51 11.75
C LEU A 98 4.74 2.99 11.86
N LEU A 99 5.94 3.34 11.42
CA LEU A 99 6.36 4.73 11.25
C LEU A 99 6.15 5.12 9.78
N PHE A 100 5.85 6.38 9.51
CA PHE A 100 5.73 6.86 8.13
C PHE A 100 6.78 7.92 7.83
N ARG A 101 7.46 7.74 6.70
CA ARG A 101 8.48 8.67 6.23
C ARG A 101 8.19 9.12 4.82
N ALA A 102 8.58 10.36 4.53
CA ALA A 102 8.48 10.93 3.19
C ALA A 102 9.23 10.04 2.20
N TRP A 103 8.60 9.79 1.06
CA TRP A 103 9.22 9.05 -0.04
C TRP A 103 8.46 9.34 -1.33
N ALA A 104 9.18 9.56 -2.42
CA ALA A 104 8.67 9.65 -3.78
C ALA A 104 9.44 8.71 -4.72
N PRO A 105 8.88 8.33 -5.89
CA PRO A 105 9.59 7.56 -6.88
C PRO A 105 10.91 8.23 -7.28
N GLY A 106 12.02 7.50 -7.14
CA GLY A 106 13.38 8.00 -7.35
C GLY A 106 14.16 8.19 -6.05
N ASP A 107 13.48 8.30 -4.90
CA ASP A 107 14.14 8.35 -3.60
C ASP A 107 14.72 6.98 -3.22
N ASP A 108 15.88 7.03 -2.54
CA ASP A 108 16.58 5.85 -2.06
C ASP A 108 15.75 5.01 -1.08
N LEU A 109 15.94 3.70 -1.15
CA LEU A 109 15.25 2.71 -0.32
C LEU A 109 16.27 1.82 0.41
N ALA A 110 15.97 1.52 1.67
CA ALA A 110 16.65 0.50 2.44
C ALA A 110 15.96 -0.86 2.29
N ASP A 111 16.70 -1.93 2.56
CA ASP A 111 16.11 -3.24 2.82
C ASP A 111 15.25 -3.19 4.09
N GLY A 112 14.03 -3.71 3.98
CA GLY A 112 13.07 -3.80 5.07
C GLY A 112 12.83 -5.26 5.51
N PRO A 113 12.14 -5.46 6.65
CA PRO A 113 11.72 -6.79 7.10
C PRO A 113 10.90 -7.52 6.02
N TYR A 114 10.87 -8.86 6.10
CA TYR A 114 10.05 -9.70 5.21
C TYR A 114 10.35 -9.55 3.70
N ASN A 115 11.61 -9.22 3.35
CA ASN A 115 12.05 -9.02 1.97
C ASN A 115 11.29 -7.88 1.27
N THR A 116 11.04 -6.81 2.03
CA THR A 116 10.43 -5.57 1.53
C THR A 116 11.50 -4.50 1.34
N LYS A 117 11.08 -3.35 0.79
CA LYS A 117 11.87 -2.13 0.71
C LYS A 117 11.12 -1.04 1.47
N GLN A 118 11.86 -0.15 2.12
CA GLN A 118 11.28 0.93 2.94
C GLN A 118 12.14 2.21 2.83
N PRO A 119 11.59 3.39 3.13
CA PRO A 119 12.36 4.63 3.12
C PRO A 119 13.57 4.56 4.06
N LEU A 120 14.62 5.31 3.72
CA LEU A 120 15.76 5.49 4.62
C LEU A 120 15.29 6.08 5.97
N MET A 121 15.95 5.69 7.07
CA MET A 121 15.66 6.28 8.38
C MET A 121 15.98 7.78 8.45
N SER A 122 16.80 8.29 7.52
CA SER A 122 17.11 9.71 7.37
C SER A 122 16.02 10.49 6.63
N ALA A 123 15.10 9.84 5.93
CA ALA A 123 13.98 10.51 5.27
C ALA A 123 13.07 11.18 6.31
N ALA A 124 12.46 12.32 5.96
CA ALA A 124 11.67 13.11 6.89
C ALA A 124 10.54 12.27 7.53
N ALA A 125 10.43 12.31 8.85
CA ALA A 125 9.34 11.67 9.57
C ALA A 125 8.03 12.44 9.32
N VAL A 126 6.95 11.69 9.08
CA VAL A 126 5.63 12.23 8.79
C VAL A 126 4.67 11.99 9.96
N ILE A 127 4.65 10.75 10.47
CA ILE A 127 3.91 10.31 11.68
C ILE A 127 4.81 9.32 12.45
#